data_AF-A0A9R1N3B1-F1
#
_entry.id   AF-A0A9R1N3B1-F1
#
_cell.length_a   1.000
_cell.length_b   1.000
_cell.length_c   1.000
_cell.angle_alpha   90.00
_cell.angle_beta   90.00
_cell.angle_gamma   90.00
#
_symmetry.space_group_name_H-M   'P 1'
#
loop_
_entity.id
_entity.type
_entity.pdbx_description
1 polymer ?
#
loop_
_entity_poly.entity_id
_entity_poly.type
_entity_poly.pdbx_seq_one_letter_code
_entity_poly.pdbx_strand_id
1 'polypeptide(L)'
;MAEAAITAVLSKLAELAISEAQSLRQVRTEIILLRDRLEWLRAVVREADQQRRAGTGGLTLLWVSQTREVAFHAEDAIDDFFHEEDEVRPVVPC
;
A
#
# COMPACT_ATOMS: atom_id res chain seq x y z
N MET A 1 2.54 -28.60 35.75
CA MET A 1 2.16 -28.93 34.37
C MET A 1 1.30 -27.84 33.73
N ALA A 2 0.20 -27.41 34.35
CA ALA A 2 -0.62 -26.29 33.86
C ALA A 2 0.15 -24.97 33.71
N GLU A 3 1.00 -24.61 34.68
CA GLU A 3 1.82 -23.39 34.61
C GLU A 3 2.78 -23.40 33.41
N ALA A 4 3.46 -24.52 33.15
CA ALA A 4 4.33 -24.66 31.98
C ALA A 4 3.54 -24.55 30.65
N ALA A 5 2.31 -25.08 30.61
CA ALA A 5 1.43 -24.93 29.45
C ALA A 5 0.99 -23.47 29.24
N ILE A 6 0.64 -22.76 30.32
CA ILE A 6 0.30 -21.33 30.28
C ILE A 6 1.49 -20.51 29.77
N THR A 7 2.70 -20.75 30.32
CA THR A 7 3.91 -20.07 29.87
C THR A 7 4.19 -20.33 28.39
N ALA A 8 4.02 -21.56 27.91
CA ALA A 8 4.19 -21.88 26.49
C ALA A 8 3.21 -21.14 25.58
N VAL A 9 1.95 -20.96 26.01
CA VAL A 9 0.96 -20.17 25.26
C VAL A 9 1.31 -18.69 25.27
N LEU A 10 1.75 -18.13 26.41
CA LEU A 10 2.18 -16.73 26.51
C LEU A 10 3.37 -16.43 25.60
N SER A 11 4.35 -17.34 25.52
CA SER A 11 5.48 -17.19 24.60
C SER A 11 5.03 -17.17 23.14
N LYS A 12 4.12 -18.05 22.74
CA LYS A 12 3.57 -18.06 21.37
C LYS A 12 2.79 -16.79 21.05
N LEU A 13 2.02 -16.26 22.00
CA LEU A 13 1.32 -14.98 21.83
C LEU A 13 2.30 -13.81 21.67
N ALA A 14 3.40 -13.80 22.42
CA ALA A 14 4.44 -12.79 22.28
C ALA A 14 5.13 -12.88 20.91
N GLU A 15 5.46 -14.09 20.44
CA GLU A 15 6.02 -14.31 19.11
C GLU A 15 5.06 -13.85 17.99
N LEU A 16 3.77 -14.19 18.11
CA LEU A 16 2.73 -13.74 17.18
C LEU A 16 2.64 -12.21 17.16
N ALA A 17 2.56 -11.57 18.33
CA ALA A 17 2.47 -10.12 18.43
C ALA A 17 3.69 -9.40 17.82
N ILE A 18 4.90 -9.95 17.98
CA ILE A 18 6.11 -9.42 17.35
C ILE A 18 6.03 -9.57 15.82
N SER A 19 5.59 -10.71 15.32
CA SER A 19 5.44 -10.97 13.88
C SER A 19 4.42 -10.03 13.24
N GLU A 20 3.25 -9.86 13.86
CA GLU A 20 2.22 -8.93 13.39
C GLU A 20 2.71 -7.48 13.42
N ALA A 21 3.40 -7.06 14.48
CA ALA A 21 3.97 -5.71 14.58
C ALA A 21 5.00 -5.45 13.48
N GLN A 22 5.83 -6.44 13.14
CA GLN A 22 6.78 -6.34 12.02
C GLN A 22 6.07 -6.22 10.68
N SER A 23 5.04 -7.04 10.44
CA SER A 23 4.22 -6.98 9.22
C SER A 23 3.58 -5.59 9.06
N LEU A 24 2.91 -5.08 10.09
CA LEU A 24 2.32 -3.73 10.09
C LEU A 24 3.35 -2.63 9.83
N ARG A 25 4.57 -2.81 10.34
CA ARG A 25 5.67 -1.85 10.12
C ARG A 25 6.12 -1.87 8.66
N GLN A 26 6.22 -3.05 8.05
CA GLN A 26 6.55 -3.20 6.64
C GLN A 26 5.47 -2.59 5.74
N VAL A 27 4.19 -2.90 6.00
CA VAL A 27 3.05 -2.32 5.27
C VAL A 27 3.08 -0.79 5.35
N ARG A 28 3.33 -0.21 6.53
CA ARG A 28 3.49 1.24 6.68
C ARG A 28 4.61 1.81 5.80
N THR A 29 5.76 1.13 5.73
CA THR A 29 6.88 1.57 4.90
C THR A 29 6.51 1.56 3.41
N GLU A 30 5.85 0.51 2.94
CA GLU A 30 5.39 0.41 1.54
C GLU A 30 4.35 1.49 1.21
N ILE A 31 3.41 1.79 2.11
CA ILE A 31 2.43 2.88 1.93
C ILE A 31 3.13 4.24 1.79
N ILE A 32 4.13 4.52 2.62
CA ILE A 32 4.90 5.78 2.52
C ILE A 32 5.63 5.85 1.18
N LEU A 33 6.30 4.76 0.78
CA LEU A 33 7.00 4.69 -0.51
C LEU A 33 6.04 4.89 -1.70
N LEU A 34 4.86 4.28 -1.64
CA LEU A 34 3.84 4.42 -2.67
C LEU A 34 3.33 5.87 -2.74
N ARG A 35 3.03 6.48 -1.60
CA ARG A 35 2.64 7.90 -1.53
C ARG A 35 3.69 8.79 -2.18
N ASP A 36 4.96 8.61 -1.83
CA ASP A 36 6.06 9.43 -2.35
C ASP A 36 6.22 9.26 -3.87
N ARG A 37 6.06 8.03 -4.39
CA ARG A 37 6.03 7.76 -5.84
C ARG A 37 4.85 8.43 -6.53
N LEU A 38 3.65 8.37 -5.95
CA LEU A 38 2.46 9.03 -6.49
C LEU A 38 2.62 10.56 -6.50
N GLU A 39 3.24 11.14 -5.46
CA GLU A 39 3.57 12.57 -5.43
C GLU A 39 4.56 12.95 -6.54
N TRP A 40 5.57 12.12 -6.79
CA TRP A 40 6.52 12.30 -7.88
C TRP A 40 5.83 12.21 -9.26
N LEU A 41 5.02 11.18 -9.49
CA LEU A 41 4.26 11.01 -10.74
C LEU A 41 3.34 12.20 -11.00
N ARG A 42 2.66 12.71 -9.97
CA ARG A 42 1.84 13.92 -10.06
C ARG A 42 2.65 15.15 -10.47
N ALA A 43 3.88 15.30 -9.98
CA ALA A 43 4.75 16.40 -10.37
C ALA A 43 5.16 16.30 -11.85
N VAL A 44 5.54 15.10 -12.30
CA VAL A 44 5.90 14.84 -13.71
C VAL A 44 4.73 15.15 -14.65
N VAL A 45 3.51 14.71 -14.32
CA VAL A 45 2.32 15.00 -15.13
C VAL A 45 2.03 16.50 -15.20
N ARG A 46 2.23 17.25 -14.10
CA ARG A 46 2.04 18.72 -14.10
C ARG A 46 3.04 19.42 -15.01
N GLU A 47 4.32 19.04 -14.93
CA GLU A 47 5.37 19.59 -15.79
C GLU A 47 5.09 19.26 -17.26
N ALA A 48 4.68 18.02 -17.51
CA ALA A 48 4.26 17.54 -18.81
C ALA A 48 3.11 18.36 -19.42
N ASP A 49 2.06 18.63 -18.64
CA ASP A 49 0.96 19.47 -19.05
C ASP A 49 1.39 20.93 -19.33
N GLN A 50 2.38 21.45 -18.60
CA GLN A 50 2.92 22.78 -18.84
C GLN A 50 3.71 22.87 -20.14
N GLN A 51 4.56 21.86 -20.42
CA GLN A 51 5.30 21.73 -21.68
C GLN A 51 4.35 21.58 -22.88
N ARG A 52 3.28 20.78 -22.73
CA ARG A 52 2.24 20.63 -23.76
C ARG A 52 1.56 21.97 -24.10
N ARG A 53 1.21 22.78 -23.09
CA ARG A 53 0.63 24.12 -23.30
C ARG A 53 1.61 25.07 -24.00
N ALA A 54 2.92 24.88 -23.80
CA ALA A 54 3.97 25.62 -24.49
C ALA A 54 4.25 25.12 -25.93
N GLY A 55 3.55 24.07 -26.38
CA GLY A 55 3.72 23.52 -27.73
C GLY A 55 4.95 22.61 -27.92
N THR A 56 5.64 22.26 -26.84
CA THR A 56 6.82 21.39 -26.85
C THR A 56 6.49 20.09 -26.09
N GLY A 57 6.19 18.95 -26.74
CA GLY A 57 5.81 17.78 -25.92
C GLY A 57 5.31 16.48 -26.57
N GLY A 58 5.97 15.97 -27.61
CA GLY A 58 5.64 14.63 -28.14
C GLY A 58 5.94 13.49 -27.15
N LEU A 59 7.12 13.50 -26.53
CA LEU A 59 7.57 12.50 -25.55
C LEU A 59 6.74 12.53 -24.24
N THR A 60 6.29 13.74 -23.91
CA THR A 60 5.52 14.11 -22.73
C THR A 60 4.16 13.40 -22.64
N LEU A 61 3.49 13.22 -23.79
CA LEU A 61 2.19 12.55 -23.86
C LEU A 61 2.27 11.04 -23.60
N LEU A 62 3.32 10.37 -24.11
CA LEU A 62 3.56 8.95 -23.87
C LEU A 62 3.87 8.67 -22.39
N TRP A 63 4.70 9.52 -21.79
CA TRP A 63 5.07 9.42 -20.38
C TRP A 63 3.87 9.64 -19.45
N VAL A 64 2.97 10.56 -19.78
CA VAL A 64 1.71 10.76 -19.03
C VAL A 64 0.82 9.52 -19.09
N SER A 65 0.73 8.86 -20.25
CA SER A 65 -0.05 7.62 -20.40
C SER A 65 0.48 6.49 -19.52
N GLN A 66 1.80 6.24 -19.57
CA GLN A 66 2.44 5.20 -18.77
C GLN A 66 2.36 5.49 -17.27
N THR A 67 2.51 6.76 -16.88
CA THR A 67 2.34 7.20 -15.49
C THR A 67 0.93 6.92 -14.97
N ARG A 68 -0.10 7.15 -15.80
CA ARG A 68 -1.48 6.85 -15.45
C ARG A 68 -1.71 5.36 -15.22
N GLU A 69 -1.18 4.52 -16.10
CA GLU A 69 -1.29 3.06 -15.97
C GLU A 69 -0.70 2.55 -14.64
N VAL A 70 0.49 3.03 -14.28
CA VAL A 70 1.11 2.69 -12.98
C VAL A 70 0.27 3.20 -11.80
N ALA A 71 -0.33 4.39 -11.91
CA ALA A 71 -1.21 4.90 -10.87
C ALA A 71 -2.49 4.06 -10.69
N PHE A 72 -3.08 3.58 -11.78
CA PHE A 72 -4.24 2.68 -11.72
C PHE A 72 -3.88 1.33 -11.08
N HIS A 73 -2.74 0.73 -11.46
CA HIS A 73 -2.29 -0.50 -10.80
C HIS A 73 -2.03 -0.34 -9.29
N ALA A 74 -1.60 0.85 -8.86
CA ALA A 74 -1.48 1.16 -7.45
C ALA A 74 -2.84 1.31 -6.75
N GLU A 75 -3.84 1.90 -7.42
CA GLU A 75 -5.21 1.99 -6.94
C GLU A 75 -5.84 0.61 -6.78
N ASP A 76 -5.73 -0.25 -7.80
CA ASP A 76 -6.20 -1.64 -7.76
C ASP A 76 -5.58 -2.41 -6.58
N ALA A 77 -4.26 -2.28 -6.37
CA ALA A 77 -3.58 -2.95 -5.26
C ALA A 77 -4.01 -2.44 -3.87
N ILE A 78 -4.42 -1.17 -3.76
CA ILE A 78 -4.98 -0.61 -2.54
C ILE A 78 -6.39 -1.15 -2.32
N ASP A 79 -7.21 -1.17 -3.37
CA ASP A 79 -8.59 -1.66 -3.32
C ASP A 79 -8.65 -3.15 -2.97
N ASP A 80 -7.75 -3.97 -3.52
CA ASP A 80 -7.61 -5.39 -3.19
C ASP A 80 -7.24 -5.59 -1.71
N PHE A 81 -6.32 -4.78 -1.18
CA PHE A 81 -5.94 -4.83 0.25
C PHE A 81 -7.14 -4.57 1.17
N PHE A 82 -8.02 -3.64 0.80
CA PHE A 82 -9.24 -3.36 1.57
C PHE A 82 -10.34 -4.41 1.36
N HIS A 83 -10.46 -5.02 0.18
CA HIS A 83 -11.42 -6.09 -0.08
C HIS A 83 -11.11 -7.37 0.71
N GLU A 84 -9.84 -7.73 0.88
CA GLU A 84 -9.47 -8.91 1.66
C GLU A 84 -9.79 -8.76 3.17
N GLU A 85 -9.87 -7.53 3.70
CA GLU A 85 -10.29 -7.31 5.09
C GLU A 85 -11.80 -7.53 5.33
N ASP A 86 -12.64 -7.33 4.31
CA ASP A 86 -14.10 -7.50 4.41
C ASP A 86 -14.55 -8.97 4.34
N GLU A 87 -13.79 -9.86 3.69
CA GLU A 87 -14.13 -11.29 3.61
C GLU A 87 -13.72 -12.09 4.88
N VAL A 88 -12.75 -11.59 5.65
CA VAL A 88 -12.17 -12.29 6.81
C VAL A 88 -12.91 -11.98 8.13
N ARG A 89 -13.83 -11.02 8.17
CA ARG A 89 -14.49 -10.60 9.40
C ARG A 89 -15.71 -11.49 9.71
N PRO A 90 -15.66 -12.46 10.66
CA PRO A 90 -16.88 -13.09 11.13
C PRO A 90 -17.75 -12.01 11.78
N VAL A 91 -18.95 -11.83 11.24
CA VAL A 91 -20.03 -11.08 11.89
C VAL A 91 -20.29 -11.77 13.22
N VAL A 92 -19.78 -11.22 14.31
CA VAL A 92 -20.11 -11.67 15.66
C VAL A 92 -21.48 -11.06 15.99
N PRO A 93 -22.55 -11.86 16.18
CA PRO A 93 -23.81 -11.32 16.66
C PRO A 93 -23.64 -10.91 18.12
N CYS A 94 -24.15 -9.72 18.45
CA CYS A 94 -24.21 -9.18 19.82
C CYS A 94 -24.93 -10.12 20.79
#